data_AF-A0A1W9RJV6-F1
#
_entry.id   AF-A0A1W9RJV6-F1
#
_cell.length_a   1.000
_cell.length_b   1.000
_cell.length_c   1.000
_cell.angle_alpha   90.00
_cell.angle_beta   90.00
_cell.angle_gamma   90.00
#
_symmetry.space_group_name_H-M   'P 1'
#
loop_
_entity.id
_entity.type
_entity.pdbx_description
1 polymer ?
#
loop_
_entity_poly.entity_id
_entity_poly.type
_entity_poly.pdbx_seq_one_letter_code
_entity_poly.pdbx_strand_id
1 'polypeptide(L)'
;MPKNGLRAFAFPTEGNFVLITLKSILLISILGGIVSVDRRTSLRLMISQPLFTGLVVGLLLGDARDGFIFGAVYQTILLGVVSTRGSRLPDLWIGGVVGTALFVVLRKSSGADPAVMGLSTAYAVFVAVIVGVIAGAVYRVWESRSDFLADLSMELIEREKVQMVSALHVSMIAFHLLFGAVLTFIFIISSMPLNDKLLGFSGMDRLVSLKYLEILIPFIGIGFLVNLLAGRGKYFWFAAGFLVTVVLVNALG
;
A
#
# COMPACT_ATOMS: atom_id res chain seq x y z
N MET A 1 -23.31 31.05 1.79
CA MET A 1 -21.96 31.28 2.38
C MET A 1 -21.79 30.35 3.56
N PRO A 2 -20.71 29.54 3.62
CA PRO A 2 -20.15 29.11 4.89
C PRO A 2 -18.77 29.74 5.09
N LYS A 3 -18.63 30.47 6.20
CA LYS A 3 -17.36 30.86 6.81
C LYS A 3 -16.94 29.71 7.73
N ASN A 4 -15.71 29.22 7.59
CA ASN A 4 -14.76 28.94 8.69
C ASN A 4 -13.63 28.00 8.21
N GLY A 5 -12.45 28.59 8.00
CA GLY A 5 -11.20 28.18 8.64
C GLY A 5 -10.72 26.74 8.48
N LEU A 6 -10.23 26.39 7.30
CA LEU A 6 -9.01 25.59 7.08
C LEU A 6 -8.73 25.68 5.57
N ARG A 7 -7.69 26.44 5.20
CA ARG A 7 -7.27 26.59 3.81
C ARG A 7 -6.94 25.19 3.28
N ALA A 8 -7.78 24.68 2.39
CA ALA A 8 -7.42 23.57 1.53
C ALA A 8 -6.10 23.92 0.84
N PHE A 9 -5.19 22.96 0.76
CA PHE A 9 -4.18 22.99 -0.30
C PHE A 9 -4.95 22.78 -1.61
N ALA A 10 -5.51 23.88 -2.12
CA ALA A 10 -6.16 23.94 -3.41
C ALA A 10 -5.04 24.12 -4.44
N PHE A 11 -4.67 23.04 -5.13
CA PHE A 11 -4.02 23.17 -6.42
C PHE A 11 -5.10 23.53 -7.44
N PRO A 12 -4.95 24.62 -8.22
CA PRO A 12 -5.98 25.07 -9.13
C PRO A 12 -5.89 24.25 -10.43
N THR A 13 -6.95 23.54 -10.78
CA THR A 13 -7.39 23.39 -12.18
C THR A 13 -8.85 22.99 -12.23
N GLU A 14 -9.54 23.55 -13.21
CA GLU A 14 -10.98 23.60 -13.40
C GLU A 14 -11.64 22.23 -13.58
N GLY A 15 -12.85 22.09 -13.02
CA GLY A 15 -13.85 21.11 -13.46
C GLY A 15 -13.84 19.76 -12.74
N ASN A 16 -14.59 19.68 -11.64
CA ASN A 16 -15.12 18.44 -11.02
C ASN A 16 -14.15 17.26 -10.86
N PHE A 17 -13.30 17.30 -9.83
CA PHE A 17 -12.70 16.08 -9.29
C PHE A 17 -12.75 16.04 -7.76
N VAL A 18 -12.78 14.81 -7.22
CA VAL A 18 -12.99 14.53 -5.81
C VAL A 18 -11.85 15.13 -4.98
N LEU A 19 -12.15 16.20 -4.25
CA LEU A 19 -11.23 16.83 -3.31
C LEU A 19 -10.83 15.82 -2.22
N ILE A 20 -9.61 15.28 -2.31
CA ILE A 20 -8.97 14.77 -1.10
C ILE A 20 -8.76 15.95 -0.18
N THR A 21 -9.41 15.90 0.97
CA THR A 21 -9.16 16.90 2.01
C THR A 21 -7.78 16.66 2.61
N LEU A 22 -7.09 17.73 3.01
CA LEU A 22 -5.83 17.63 3.77
C LEU A 22 -6.00 16.74 5.01
N LYS A 23 -7.18 16.76 5.64
CA LYS A 23 -7.56 15.88 6.74
C LYS A 23 -7.46 14.40 6.35
N SER A 24 -8.01 14.01 5.21
CA SER A 24 -7.92 12.63 4.71
C SER A 24 -6.47 12.23 4.45
N ILE A 25 -5.65 13.11 3.86
CA ILE A 25 -4.21 12.84 3.67
C ILE A 25 -3.55 12.58 5.02
N LEU A 26 -3.74 13.47 6.00
CA LEU A 26 -3.14 13.33 7.32
C LEU A 26 -3.56 12.03 8.02
N LEU A 27 -4.84 11.63 7.92
CA LEU A 27 -5.33 10.37 8.50
C LEU A 27 -4.73 9.15 7.80
N ILE A 28 -4.63 9.16 6.47
CA ILE A 28 -4.00 8.09 5.69
C ILE A 28 -2.49 8.02 5.98
N SER A 29 -1.84 9.17 6.17
CA SER A 29 -0.44 9.25 6.60
C SER A 29 -0.24 8.63 7.96
N ILE A 30 -1.10 8.94 8.95
CA ILE A 30 -1.04 8.29 10.27
C ILE A 30 -1.18 6.77 10.13
N LEU A 31 -2.09 6.28 9.27
CA LEU A 31 -2.19 4.85 8.97
C LEU A 31 -0.88 4.30 8.40
N GLY A 32 -0.22 4.99 7.48
CA GLY A 32 1.11 4.61 6.97
C GLY A 32 2.19 4.57 8.06
N GLY A 33 2.09 5.44 9.07
CA GLY A 33 2.89 5.36 10.30
C GLY A 33 2.62 4.09 11.09
N ILE A 34 1.34 3.75 11.32
CA ILE A 34 0.93 2.53 12.04
C ILE A 34 1.43 1.29 11.31
N VAL A 35 1.31 1.27 9.98
CA VAL A 35 1.85 0.22 9.10
C VAL A 35 3.36 0.06 9.28
N SER A 36 4.07 1.18 9.41
CA SER A 36 5.52 1.18 9.62
C SER A 36 5.92 0.59 10.97
N VAL A 37 5.13 0.89 12.02
CA VAL A 37 5.31 0.29 13.36
C VAL A 37 5.03 -1.21 13.33
N ASP A 38 3.90 -1.66 12.77
CA ASP A 38 3.53 -3.08 12.72
C ASP A 38 4.58 -3.94 11.99
N ARG A 39 5.21 -3.38 10.95
CA ARG A 39 6.25 -4.07 10.18
C ARG A 39 7.62 -4.14 10.87
N ARG A 40 7.94 -3.17 11.74
CA ARG A 40 9.29 -2.97 12.29
C ARG A 40 9.40 -3.26 13.78
N THR A 41 8.27 -3.37 14.45
CA THR A 41 8.21 -3.78 15.85
C THR A 41 7.81 -5.25 15.95
N SER A 42 8.06 -5.84 17.12
CA SER A 42 7.69 -7.23 17.42
C SER A 42 6.18 -7.47 17.54
N LEU A 43 5.34 -6.44 17.37
CA LEU A 43 3.89 -6.50 17.54
C LEU A 43 3.19 -7.42 16.52
N ARG A 44 3.64 -7.41 15.24
CA ARG A 44 3.16 -8.30 14.15
C ARG A 44 1.66 -8.62 14.17
N LEU A 45 0.83 -7.59 14.28
CA LEU A 45 -0.64 -7.70 14.33
C LEU A 45 -1.25 -7.99 12.96
N MET A 46 -0.44 -8.00 11.89
CA MET A 46 -0.86 -8.20 10.50
C MET A 46 -1.82 -7.11 9.98
N ILE A 47 -1.93 -5.98 10.70
CA ILE A 47 -2.71 -4.82 10.27
C ILE A 47 -2.01 -4.07 9.14
N SER A 48 -0.72 -4.31 8.91
CA SER A 48 0.02 -3.73 7.78
C SER A 48 -0.44 -4.26 6.42
N GLN A 49 -1.15 -5.39 6.38
CA GLN A 49 -1.50 -6.08 5.14
C GLN A 49 -2.38 -5.21 4.23
N PRO A 50 -2.06 -5.09 2.93
CA PRO A 50 -2.83 -4.31 1.95
C PRO A 50 -4.34 -4.56 1.94
N LEU A 51 -4.78 -5.78 2.22
CA LEU A 51 -6.22 -6.05 2.30
C LEU A 51 -6.90 -5.20 3.39
N PHE A 52 -6.27 -5.12 4.57
CA PHE A 52 -6.77 -4.34 5.70
C PHE A 52 -6.56 -2.84 5.48
N THR A 53 -5.33 -2.45 5.13
CA THR A 53 -5.01 -1.03 4.94
C THR A 53 -5.78 -0.43 3.77
N GLY A 54 -6.01 -1.21 2.71
CA GLY A 54 -6.81 -0.81 1.56
C GLY A 54 -8.26 -0.50 1.93
N LEU A 55 -8.89 -1.39 2.72
CA LEU A 55 -10.22 -1.16 3.27
C LEU A 55 -10.27 0.12 4.12
N VAL A 56 -9.32 0.32 5.02
CA VAL A 56 -9.27 1.52 5.89
C VAL A 56 -9.09 2.79 5.07
N VAL A 57 -8.18 2.80 4.09
CA VAL A 57 -7.98 3.95 3.20
C VAL A 57 -9.25 4.24 2.40
N GLY A 58 -9.92 3.21 1.87
CA GLY A 58 -11.21 3.35 1.21
C GLY A 58 -12.27 4.00 2.12
N LEU A 59 -12.39 3.54 3.36
CA LEU A 59 -13.29 4.15 4.36
C LEU A 59 -12.94 5.62 4.63
N LEU A 60 -11.67 5.96 4.79
CA LEU A 60 -11.20 7.34 5.01
C LEU A 60 -11.47 8.27 3.82
N LEU A 61 -11.58 7.71 2.61
CA LEU A 61 -11.90 8.42 1.37
C LEU A 61 -13.38 8.34 0.97
N GLY A 62 -14.20 7.62 1.75
CA GLY A 62 -15.63 7.44 1.49
C GLY A 62 -15.94 6.52 0.31
N ASP A 63 -15.09 5.53 0.03
CA ASP A 63 -15.35 4.41 -0.87
C ASP A 63 -14.64 3.14 -0.37
N ALA A 64 -15.32 2.42 0.51
CA ALA A 64 -14.78 1.19 1.10
C ALA A 64 -14.61 0.07 0.07
N ARG A 65 -15.45 0.05 -0.99
CA ARG A 65 -15.46 -1.01 -1.99
C ARG A 65 -14.20 -0.92 -2.84
N ASP A 66 -13.91 0.25 -3.40
CA ASP A 66 -12.73 0.42 -4.24
C ASP A 66 -11.44 0.29 -3.42
N GLY A 67 -11.44 0.72 -2.16
CA GLY A 67 -10.32 0.48 -1.24
C GLY A 67 -10.08 -1.01 -0.96
N PHE A 68 -11.15 -1.78 -0.70
CA PHE A 68 -11.07 -3.22 -0.49
C PHE A 68 -10.61 -3.97 -1.75
N ILE A 69 -11.17 -3.64 -2.92
CA ILE A 69 -10.80 -4.26 -4.20
C ILE A 69 -9.31 -4.06 -4.46
N PHE A 70 -8.81 -2.82 -4.39
CA PHE A 70 -7.39 -2.55 -4.60
C PHE A 70 -6.52 -3.27 -3.56
N GLY A 71 -6.92 -3.24 -2.29
CA GLY A 71 -6.23 -3.94 -1.22
C GLY A 71 -6.10 -5.45 -1.48
N ALA A 72 -7.15 -6.10 -1.95
CA ALA A 72 -7.15 -7.52 -2.31
C ALA A 72 -6.27 -7.84 -3.52
N VAL A 73 -6.34 -7.02 -4.58
CA VAL A 73 -5.48 -7.16 -5.76
C VAL A 73 -4.01 -7.01 -5.37
N TYR A 74 -3.68 -5.95 -4.63
CA TYR A 74 -2.30 -5.70 -4.22
C TYR A 74 -1.79 -6.76 -3.24
N GLN A 75 -2.61 -7.24 -2.30
CA GLN A 75 -2.30 -8.37 -1.43
C GLN A 75 -1.91 -9.62 -2.23
N THR A 76 -2.66 -9.93 -3.29
CA THR A 76 -2.42 -11.10 -4.14
C THR A 76 -1.04 -11.03 -4.81
N ILE A 77 -0.63 -9.84 -5.25
CA ILE A 77 0.72 -9.61 -5.78
C ILE A 77 1.77 -9.85 -4.67
N LEU A 78 1.52 -9.33 -3.46
CA LEU A 78 2.46 -9.48 -2.34
C LEU A 78 2.61 -10.93 -1.86
N LEU A 79 1.61 -11.79 -2.01
CA LEU A 79 1.73 -13.21 -1.65
C LEU A 79 2.84 -13.92 -2.44
N GLY A 80 3.13 -13.45 -3.65
CA GLY A 80 4.23 -13.94 -4.47
C GLY A 80 5.62 -13.43 -4.06
N VAL A 81 5.67 -12.37 -3.24
CA VAL A 81 6.91 -11.73 -2.81
C VAL A 81 7.29 -12.24 -1.43
N VAL A 82 8.10 -13.31 -1.39
CA VAL A 82 8.59 -13.89 -0.13
C VAL A 82 10.08 -13.61 0.04
N SER A 83 10.46 -13.10 1.21
CA SER A 83 11.86 -12.91 1.59
C SER A 83 12.52 -14.27 1.82
N THR A 84 13.41 -14.70 0.93
CA THR A 84 14.29 -15.85 1.18
C THR A 84 15.52 -15.37 1.98
N ARG A 85 15.92 -16.17 2.98
CA ARG A 85 17.02 -15.96 3.96
C ARG A 85 17.92 -14.73 3.70
N GLY A 86 17.75 -13.67 4.49
CA GLY A 86 18.62 -12.49 4.46
C GLY A 86 18.34 -11.48 3.34
N SER A 87 17.43 -11.77 2.39
CA SER A 87 17.02 -10.79 1.38
C SER A 87 16.20 -9.67 2.01
N ARG A 88 16.62 -8.42 1.72
CA ARG A 88 15.90 -7.23 2.16
C ARG A 88 14.78 -6.93 1.16
N LEU A 89 13.53 -7.21 1.54
CA LEU A 89 12.36 -6.87 0.73
C LEU A 89 12.20 -5.33 0.63
N PRO A 90 11.72 -4.80 -0.50
CA PRO A 90 11.21 -3.42 -0.55
C PRO A 90 10.05 -3.24 0.45
N ASP A 91 9.83 -2.00 0.90
CA ASP A 91 8.73 -1.68 1.84
C ASP A 91 7.42 -1.51 1.07
N LEU A 92 6.91 -2.63 0.56
CA LEU A 92 5.72 -2.66 -0.29
C LEU A 92 4.43 -2.29 0.48
N TRP A 93 4.45 -2.25 1.81
CA TRP A 93 3.26 -1.97 2.62
C TRP A 93 2.89 -0.49 2.63
N ILE A 94 3.88 0.42 2.76
CA ILE A 94 3.64 1.86 2.55
C ILE A 94 3.19 2.12 1.11
N GLY A 95 3.80 1.42 0.16
CA GLY A 95 3.37 1.41 -1.25
C GLY A 95 1.88 1.09 -1.40
N GLY A 96 1.39 0.04 -0.72
CA GLY A 96 -0.02 -0.34 -0.72
C GLY A 96 -0.96 0.75 -0.19
N VAL A 97 -0.58 1.45 0.88
CA VAL A 97 -1.37 2.58 1.42
C VAL A 97 -1.48 3.71 0.40
N VAL A 98 -0.35 4.13 -0.19
CA VAL A 98 -0.31 5.20 -1.19
C VAL A 98 -1.05 4.80 -2.47
N GLY A 99 -0.81 3.60 -2.97
CA GLY A 99 -1.50 3.05 -4.14
C GLY A 99 -3.00 2.99 -3.97
N THR A 100 -3.48 2.54 -2.81
CA THR A 100 -4.93 2.52 -2.53
C THR A 100 -5.51 3.93 -2.57
N ALA A 101 -4.84 4.90 -1.95
CA ALA A 101 -5.31 6.27 -1.95
C ALA A 101 -5.42 6.82 -3.37
N LEU A 102 -4.40 6.61 -4.20
CA LEU A 102 -4.42 7.05 -5.61
C LEU A 102 -5.50 6.34 -6.42
N PHE A 103 -5.65 5.02 -6.25
CA PHE A 103 -6.67 4.22 -6.92
C PHE A 103 -8.08 4.75 -6.62
N VAL A 104 -8.44 4.86 -5.35
CA VAL A 104 -9.78 5.29 -4.93
C VAL A 104 -10.07 6.70 -5.45
N VAL A 105 -9.10 7.59 -5.41
CA VAL A 105 -9.26 8.97 -5.86
C VAL A 105 -9.48 9.03 -7.36
N LEU A 106 -8.64 8.34 -8.13
CA LEU A 106 -8.74 8.25 -9.58
C LEU A 106 -10.09 7.64 -10.00
N ARG A 107 -10.54 6.60 -9.31
CA ARG A 107 -11.83 5.94 -9.54
C ARG A 107 -13.01 6.86 -9.27
N LYS A 108 -13.04 7.53 -8.12
CA LYS A 108 -14.11 8.47 -7.78
C LYS A 108 -14.14 9.65 -8.75
N SER A 109 -12.97 10.15 -9.12
CA SER A 109 -12.80 11.23 -10.08
C SER A 109 -13.26 10.86 -11.49
N SER A 110 -13.00 9.64 -11.94
CA SER A 110 -13.48 9.12 -13.24
C SER A 110 -14.95 8.67 -13.25
N GLY A 111 -15.74 9.02 -12.24
CA GLY A 111 -17.14 8.62 -12.15
C GLY A 111 -17.35 7.10 -12.01
N ALA A 112 -16.33 6.39 -11.52
CA ALA A 112 -16.31 4.93 -11.40
C ALA A 112 -16.52 4.18 -12.73
N ASP A 113 -16.16 4.76 -13.87
CA ASP A 113 -16.26 4.13 -15.19
C ASP A 113 -15.50 2.77 -15.22
N PRO A 114 -16.18 1.64 -15.52
CA PRO A 114 -15.53 0.33 -15.63
C PRO A 114 -14.36 0.29 -16.62
N ALA A 115 -14.38 1.10 -17.68
CA ALA A 115 -13.28 1.16 -18.66
C ALA A 115 -11.96 1.64 -18.03
N VAL A 116 -12.05 2.44 -16.97
CA VAL A 116 -10.91 3.06 -16.29
C VAL A 116 -10.41 2.19 -15.13
N MET A 117 -11.16 1.16 -14.73
CA MET A 117 -10.86 0.32 -13.57
C MET A 117 -9.54 -0.45 -13.73
N GLY A 118 -9.34 -1.14 -14.85
CA GLY A 118 -8.12 -1.88 -15.12
C GLY A 118 -6.88 -0.97 -15.24
N LEU A 119 -7.02 0.17 -15.92
CA LEU A 119 -5.96 1.19 -16.00
C LEU A 119 -5.62 1.75 -14.62
N SER A 120 -6.63 2.12 -13.83
CA SER A 120 -6.45 2.66 -12.47
C SER A 120 -5.72 1.66 -11.59
N THR A 121 -6.10 0.39 -11.68
CA THR A 121 -5.48 -0.70 -10.91
C THR A 121 -4.02 -0.84 -11.29
N ALA A 122 -3.72 -0.94 -12.60
CA ALA A 122 -2.36 -1.10 -13.11
C ALA A 122 -1.46 0.09 -12.72
N TYR A 123 -1.96 1.32 -12.93
CA TYR A 123 -1.27 2.55 -12.56
C TYR A 123 -1.00 2.61 -11.05
N ALA A 124 -2.01 2.37 -10.21
CA ALA A 124 -1.87 2.45 -8.77
C ALA A 124 -0.96 1.35 -8.21
N VAL A 125 -0.99 0.14 -8.76
CA VAL A 125 -0.03 -0.94 -8.45
C VAL A 125 1.38 -0.51 -8.84
N PHE A 126 1.58 0.08 -10.02
CA PHE A 126 2.87 0.55 -10.47
C PHE A 126 3.44 1.61 -9.50
N VAL A 127 2.66 2.64 -9.17
CA VAL A 127 3.06 3.67 -8.21
C VAL A 127 3.33 3.06 -6.83
N ALA A 128 2.48 2.15 -6.36
CA ALA A 128 2.67 1.46 -5.08
C ALA A 128 4.01 0.71 -5.02
N VAL A 129 4.38 -0.01 -6.09
CA VAL A 129 5.67 -0.72 -6.16
C VAL A 129 6.83 0.27 -6.14
N ILE A 130 6.79 1.35 -6.93
CA ILE A 130 7.86 2.35 -6.96
C ILE A 130 8.02 3.02 -5.59
N VAL A 131 6.91 3.45 -4.98
CA VAL A 131 6.89 4.01 -3.63
C VAL A 131 7.48 3.03 -2.64
N GLY A 132 7.10 1.75 -2.70
CA GLY A 132 7.62 0.75 -1.77
C GLY A 132 9.11 0.46 -1.94
N VAL A 133 9.62 0.50 -3.18
CA VAL A 133 11.06 0.39 -3.46
C VAL A 133 11.83 1.57 -2.87
N ILE A 134 11.35 2.80 -3.09
CA ILE A 134 12.00 4.02 -2.59
C ILE A 134 11.91 4.07 -1.05
N ALA A 135 10.72 3.87 -0.47
CA ALA A 135 10.53 3.82 0.97
C ALA A 135 11.42 2.75 1.61
N GLY A 136 11.49 1.56 1.00
CA GLY A 136 12.41 0.51 1.43
C GLY A 136 13.87 0.94 1.39
N ALA A 137 14.30 1.68 0.36
CA ALA A 137 15.66 2.21 0.28
C ALA A 137 15.95 3.23 1.38
N VAL A 138 15.03 4.17 1.60
CA VAL A 138 15.12 5.19 2.65
C VAL A 138 15.22 4.54 4.04
N TYR A 139 14.36 3.56 4.32
CA TYR A 139 14.41 2.81 5.58
C TYR A 139 15.70 2.02 5.75
N ARG A 140 16.22 1.40 4.69
CA ARG A 140 17.51 0.70 4.77
C ARG A 140 18.66 1.63 5.16
N VAL A 141 18.67 2.86 4.63
CA VAL A 141 19.67 3.87 5.02
C VAL A 141 19.50 4.26 6.49
N TRP A 142 18.26 4.41 6.95
CA TRP A 142 17.98 4.69 8.35
C TRP A 142 18.45 3.55 9.27
N GLU A 143 18.06 2.31 8.97
CA GLU A 143 18.42 1.13 9.76
C GLU A 143 19.95 0.96 9.84
N SER A 144 20.67 1.09 8.72
CA SER A 144 22.14 1.03 8.70
C SER A 144 22.84 2.14 9.49
N ARG A 145 22.16 3.26 9.74
CA ARG A 145 22.70 4.37 10.54
C ARG A 145 22.25 4.31 11.99
N SER A 146 21.38 3.38 12.34
CA SER A 146 20.81 3.25 13.68
C SER A 146 21.58 2.28 14.56
N ASP A 147 22.66 1.66 14.06
CA ASP A 147 23.49 0.71 14.83
C ASP A 147 24.04 1.34 16.12
N PHE A 148 24.35 2.64 16.13
CA PHE A 148 24.78 3.35 17.34
C PHE A 148 23.77 3.31 18.48
N LEU A 149 22.47 3.14 18.18
CA LEU A 149 21.42 3.03 19.19
C LEU A 149 21.46 1.67 19.88
N ALA A 150 21.90 0.63 19.17
CA ALA A 150 22.13 -0.68 19.76
C ALA A 150 23.34 -0.62 20.71
N ASP A 151 24.44 0.01 20.28
CA ASP A 151 25.63 0.21 21.11
C ASP A 151 25.31 1.04 22.37
N LEU A 152 24.58 2.15 22.20
CA LEU A 152 24.11 2.97 23.32
C LEU A 152 23.20 2.17 24.26
N SER A 153 22.35 1.29 23.73
CA SER A 153 21.51 0.41 24.55
C SER A 153 22.35 -0.53 25.40
N MET A 154 23.40 -1.14 24.84
CA MET A 154 24.31 -2.02 25.58
C MET A 154 25.05 -1.25 26.68
N GLU A 155 25.58 -0.07 26.38
CA GLU A 155 26.25 0.79 27.36
C GLU A 155 25.32 1.19 28.52
N LEU A 156 24.06 1.50 28.23
CA LEU A 156 23.06 1.84 29.26
C LEU A 156 22.70 0.64 30.15
N ILE A 157 22.72 -0.59 29.61
CA ILE A 157 22.51 -1.82 30.38
C ILE A 157 23.68 -2.06 31.34
N GLU A 158 24.92 -1.91 30.86
CA GLU A 158 26.13 -2.04 31.70
C GLU A 158 26.15 -1.04 32.86
N ARG A 159 25.55 0.14 32.65
CA ARG A 159 25.37 1.18 33.68
C ARG A 159 24.11 1.00 34.54
N GLU A 160 23.43 -0.15 34.44
CA GLU A 160 22.18 -0.50 35.15
C GLU A 160 21.01 0.48 34.89
N LYS A 161 21.04 1.26 33.80
CA LYS A 161 20.02 2.27 33.46
C LYS A 161 18.91 1.70 32.59
N VAL A 162 18.29 0.60 33.04
CA VAL A 162 17.25 -0.14 32.28
C VAL A 162 16.07 0.74 31.85
N GLN A 163 15.68 1.73 32.67
CA GLN A 163 14.61 2.67 32.32
C GLN A 163 14.95 3.52 31.08
N MET A 164 16.21 3.90 30.90
CA MET A 164 16.65 4.65 29.73
C MET A 164 16.64 3.79 28.46
N VAL A 165 16.97 2.50 28.58
CA VAL A 165 16.86 1.53 27.48
C VAL A 165 15.41 1.38 27.04
N SER A 166 14.49 1.28 28.00
CA SER A 166 13.05 1.23 27.72
C SER A 166 12.56 2.51 27.03
N ALA A 167 12.97 3.68 27.53
CA ALA A 167 12.65 4.97 26.91
C ALA A 167 13.22 5.08 25.48
N LEU A 168 14.42 4.57 25.23
CA LEU A 168 15.04 4.51 23.91
C LEU A 168 14.26 3.59 22.96
N HIS A 169 13.79 2.44 23.46
CA HIS A 169 12.95 1.55 22.67
C HIS A 169 11.62 2.20 22.29
N VAL A 170 10.93 2.84 23.24
CA VAL A 170 9.66 3.53 22.99
C VAL A 170 9.85 4.73 22.05
N SER A 171 10.95 5.47 22.19
CA SER A 171 11.26 6.59 21.29
C SER A 171 11.51 6.11 19.85
N MET A 172 12.11 4.93 19.66
CA MET A 172 12.23 4.31 18.35
C MET A 172 10.88 3.91 17.76
N ILE A 173 9.94 3.39 18.56
CA ILE A 173 8.58 3.10 18.08
C ILE A 173 7.90 4.39 17.62
N ALA A 174 7.98 5.46 18.41
CA ALA A 174 7.43 6.76 18.06
C ALA A 174 8.09 7.35 16.81
N PHE A 175 9.40 7.18 16.65
CA PHE A 175 10.11 7.58 15.44
C PHE A 175 9.59 6.84 14.21
N HIS A 176 9.45 5.51 14.25
CA HIS A 176 8.95 4.73 13.11
C HIS A 176 7.51 5.11 12.73
N LEU A 177 6.67 5.42 13.71
CA LEU A 177 5.33 5.96 13.48
C LEU A 177 5.39 7.28 12.69
N LEU A 178 6.17 8.25 13.20
CA LEU A 178 6.28 9.58 12.59
C LEU A 178 6.93 9.52 11.21
N PHE A 179 8.02 8.76 11.09
CA PHE A 179 8.77 8.62 9.86
C PHE A 179 7.94 7.94 8.77
N GLY A 180 7.22 6.86 9.10
CA GLY A 180 6.27 6.21 8.21
C GLY A 180 5.14 7.13 7.77
N ALA A 181 4.62 7.93 8.70
CA ALA A 181 3.56 8.89 8.39
C ALA A 181 4.04 10.00 7.46
N VAL A 182 5.23 10.57 7.71
CA VAL A 182 5.84 11.60 6.87
C VAL A 182 6.14 11.06 5.47
N LEU A 183 6.71 9.86 5.35
CA LEU A 183 6.94 9.24 4.04
C LEU A 183 5.64 9.05 3.28
N THR A 184 4.61 8.49 3.93
CA THR A 184 3.29 8.30 3.31
C THR A 184 2.67 9.62 2.87
N PHE A 185 2.77 10.67 3.70
CA PHE A 185 2.33 12.03 3.38
C PHE A 185 3.01 12.58 2.12
N ILE A 186 4.35 12.52 2.09
CA ILE A 186 5.15 13.01 0.97
C ILE A 186 4.75 12.27 -0.32
N PHE A 187 4.68 10.93 -0.26
CA PHE A 187 4.37 10.13 -1.45
C PHE A 187 2.94 10.33 -1.96
N ILE A 188 1.96 10.53 -1.08
CA ILE A 188 0.60 10.87 -1.51
C ILE A 188 0.64 12.20 -2.26
N ILE A 189 1.19 13.26 -1.65
CA ILE A 189 1.23 14.59 -2.27
C ILE A 189 2.01 14.60 -3.58
N SER A 190 3.18 13.95 -3.62
CA SER A 190 4.02 13.92 -4.81
C SER A 190 3.40 13.12 -5.95
N SER A 191 2.52 12.16 -5.65
CA SER A 191 1.89 11.29 -6.65
C SER A 191 0.55 11.84 -7.16
N MET A 192 -0.12 12.73 -6.43
CA MET A 192 -1.40 13.32 -6.87
C MET A 192 -1.34 13.99 -8.26
N PRO A 193 -0.30 14.76 -8.64
CA PRO A 193 -0.23 15.35 -9.98
C PRO A 193 -0.22 14.31 -11.11
N LEU A 194 0.15 13.06 -10.84
CA LEU A 194 0.06 11.99 -11.83
C LEU A 194 -1.39 11.53 -12.04
N ASN A 195 -2.23 11.52 -11.00
CA ASN A 195 -3.67 11.25 -11.14
C ASN A 195 -4.34 12.29 -12.04
N ASP A 196 -4.05 13.58 -11.81
CA ASP A 196 -4.65 14.67 -12.59
C ASP A 196 -4.28 14.57 -14.07
N LYS A 197 -3.02 14.25 -14.36
CA LYS A 197 -2.55 14.00 -15.74
C LYS A 197 -3.24 12.81 -16.38
N LEU A 198 -3.49 11.75 -15.61
CA LEU A 198 -4.16 10.55 -16.12
C LEU A 198 -5.64 10.82 -16.42
N LEU A 199 -6.32 11.60 -15.58
CA LEU A 199 -7.70 12.03 -15.77
C LEU A 199 -7.87 12.99 -16.95
N GLY A 200 -6.92 13.91 -17.15
CA GLY A 200 -6.91 14.85 -18.28
C GLY A 200 -6.48 14.22 -19.62
N PHE A 201 -6.14 12.93 -19.65
CA PHE A 201 -5.68 12.27 -20.86
C PHE A 201 -6.86 11.98 -21.81
N SER A 202 -6.98 12.77 -22.87
CA SER A 202 -8.05 12.66 -23.88
C SER A 202 -8.09 11.32 -24.65
N GLY A 203 -7.09 10.46 -24.48
CA GLY A 203 -7.04 9.13 -25.09
C GLY A 203 -7.64 8.01 -24.25
N MET A 204 -8.27 8.30 -23.11
CA MET A 204 -8.82 7.26 -22.21
C MET A 204 -9.79 6.30 -22.93
N ASP A 205 -10.58 6.77 -23.89
CA ASP A 205 -11.50 5.94 -24.70
C ASP A 205 -10.76 4.89 -25.55
N ARG A 206 -9.49 5.13 -25.90
CA ARG A 206 -8.64 4.17 -26.63
C ARG A 206 -8.06 3.10 -25.71
N LEU A 207 -8.15 3.29 -24.40
CA LEU A 207 -7.65 2.40 -23.36
C LEU A 207 -8.71 1.42 -22.86
N VAL A 208 -9.86 1.31 -23.55
CA VAL A 208 -10.93 0.34 -23.23
C VAL A 208 -10.41 -1.10 -23.17
N SER A 209 -9.37 -1.43 -23.95
CA SER A 209 -8.72 -2.75 -23.89
C SER A 209 -8.01 -3.01 -22.55
N LEU A 210 -7.66 -1.97 -21.79
CA LEU A 210 -7.02 -2.10 -20.49
C LEU A 210 -7.99 -2.52 -19.38
N LYS A 211 -9.31 -2.58 -19.64
CA LYS A 211 -10.28 -3.13 -18.69
C LYS A 211 -9.92 -4.55 -18.25
N TYR A 212 -9.28 -5.33 -19.12
CA TYR A 212 -8.85 -6.70 -18.80
C TYR A 212 -7.66 -6.75 -17.84
N LEU A 213 -6.92 -5.64 -17.65
CA LEU A 213 -5.80 -5.61 -16.69
C LEU A 213 -6.25 -5.89 -15.26
N GLU A 214 -7.48 -5.49 -14.90
CA GLU A 214 -8.05 -5.79 -13.58
C GLU A 214 -8.06 -7.30 -13.30
N ILE A 215 -8.43 -8.10 -14.31
CA ILE A 215 -8.49 -9.55 -14.21
C ILE A 215 -7.07 -10.14 -14.26
N LEU A 216 -6.19 -9.60 -15.12
CA LEU A 216 -4.86 -10.16 -15.36
C LEU A 216 -3.88 -9.94 -14.19
N ILE A 217 -3.97 -8.81 -13.49
CA ILE A 217 -3.02 -8.46 -12.40
C ILE A 217 -3.03 -9.50 -11.25
N PRO A 218 -4.18 -9.95 -10.73
CA PRO A 218 -4.24 -11.03 -9.75
C PRO A 218 -3.58 -12.34 -10.23
N PHE A 219 -3.73 -12.70 -11.52
CA PHE A 219 -3.08 -13.89 -12.08
C PHE A 219 -1.55 -13.81 -12.04
N ILE A 220 -0.96 -12.61 -12.14
CA ILE A 220 0.48 -12.42 -11.97
C ILE A 220 0.90 -12.78 -10.54
N GLY A 221 0.16 -12.31 -9.53
CA GLY A 221 0.42 -12.64 -8.13
C GLY A 221 0.28 -14.14 -7.84
N ILE A 222 -0.77 -14.78 -8.36
CA ILE A 222 -0.97 -16.23 -8.28
C ILE A 222 0.18 -16.97 -8.98
N GLY A 223 0.63 -16.49 -10.14
CA GLY A 223 1.75 -17.06 -10.89
C GLY A 223 3.04 -17.04 -10.08
N PHE A 224 3.37 -15.93 -9.41
CA PHE A 224 4.51 -15.86 -8.49
C PHE A 224 4.37 -16.84 -7.33
N LEU A 225 3.18 -16.98 -6.75
CA LEU A 225 2.92 -17.93 -5.67
C LEU A 225 3.10 -19.39 -6.13
N VAL A 226 2.56 -19.76 -7.29
CA VAL A 226 2.75 -21.10 -7.88
C VAL A 226 4.23 -21.35 -8.16
N ASN A 227 4.95 -20.36 -8.70
CA ASN A 227 6.38 -20.47 -8.96
C ASN A 227 7.19 -20.63 -7.67
N LEU A 228 6.83 -19.90 -6.60
CA LEU A 228 7.46 -20.03 -5.29
C LEU A 228 7.20 -21.40 -4.65
N LEU A 229 5.97 -21.90 -4.78
CA LEU A 229 5.56 -23.17 -4.18
C LEU A 229 5.92 -24.38 -5.04
N ALA A 230 6.39 -24.18 -6.26
CA ALA A 230 6.66 -25.22 -7.25
C ALA A 230 7.49 -26.37 -6.66
N GLY A 231 6.99 -27.60 -6.85
CA GLY A 231 7.66 -28.81 -6.40
C GLY A 231 7.02 -30.04 -7.02
N ARG A 232 7.79 -31.12 -7.18
CA ARG A 232 7.30 -32.40 -7.72
C ARG A 232 6.11 -32.89 -6.87
N GLY A 233 4.94 -33.05 -7.49
CA GLY A 233 3.68 -33.43 -6.83
C GLY A 233 2.73 -32.27 -6.48
N LYS A 234 3.22 -31.02 -6.36
CA LYS A 234 2.35 -29.88 -5.99
C LYS A 234 1.52 -29.32 -7.15
N TYR A 235 2.00 -29.48 -8.38
CA TYR A 235 1.22 -29.13 -9.58
C TYR A 235 -0.06 -29.96 -9.71
N PHE A 236 -0.03 -31.23 -9.29
CA PHE A 236 -1.21 -32.07 -9.25
C PHE A 236 -2.27 -31.49 -8.29
N TRP A 237 -1.87 -31.16 -7.06
CA TRP A 237 -2.78 -30.58 -6.06
C TRP A 237 -3.32 -29.20 -6.48
N PHE A 238 -2.49 -28.38 -7.13
CA PHE A 238 -2.95 -27.12 -7.72
C PHE A 238 -4.00 -27.34 -8.81
N ALA A 239 -3.73 -28.23 -9.76
CA ALA A 239 -4.65 -28.54 -10.85
C ALA A 239 -5.96 -29.19 -10.34
N ALA A 240 -5.87 -30.08 -9.35
CA ALA A 240 -7.04 -30.69 -8.72
C ALA A 240 -7.90 -29.65 -8.00
N GLY A 241 -7.30 -28.77 -7.20
CA GLY A 241 -8.01 -27.67 -6.53
C GLY A 241 -8.66 -26.71 -7.52
N PHE A 242 -7.97 -26.37 -8.62
CA PHE A 242 -8.52 -25.56 -9.71
C PHE A 242 -9.74 -26.24 -10.35
N LEU A 243 -9.63 -27.52 -10.70
CA LEU A 243 -10.72 -28.29 -11.30
C LEU A 243 -11.95 -28.36 -10.37
N VAL A 244 -11.74 -28.67 -9.09
CA VAL A 244 -12.81 -28.69 -8.09
C VAL A 244 -13.49 -27.33 -8.00
N THR A 245 -12.71 -26.24 -7.98
CA THR A 245 -13.26 -24.87 -7.94
C THR A 245 -14.12 -24.58 -9.17
N VAL A 246 -13.64 -24.91 -10.38
CA VAL A 246 -14.40 -24.71 -11.63
C VAL A 246 -15.72 -25.50 -11.61
N VAL A 247 -15.68 -26.77 -11.20
CA VAL A 247 -16.88 -27.61 -11.11
C VAL A 247 -17.88 -27.04 -10.09
N LEU A 248 -17.41 -26.64 -8.90
CA LEU A 248 -18.27 -26.09 -7.87
C LEU A 248 -18.89 -24.74 -8.28
N VAL A 249 -18.11 -23.84 -8.90
CA VAL A 249 -18.63 -22.56 -9.39
C VAL A 249 -19.71 -22.77 -10.45
N ASN A 250 -19.50 -23.71 -11.38
CA ASN A 250 -20.49 -24.03 -12.41
C ASN A 250 -21.73 -24.78 -11.87
N ALA A 251 -21.61 -25.47 -10.73
CA ALA A 251 -22.71 -26.18 -10.10
C ALA A 251 -23.56 -25.28 -9.17
N LEU A 252 -22.98 -24.19 -8.67
CA LEU A 252 -23.60 -23.26 -7.72
C LEU A 252 -24.03 -21.93 -8.35
N GLY A 253 -23.54 -21.61 -9.56
CA GLY A 253 -23.91 -20.43 -10.36
C GLY A 253 -24.89 -20.77 -11.46
#